data_AF-G4HKV3-F1
#
_entry.id   AF-G4HKV3-F1
#
_cell.length_a   1.000
_cell.length_b   1.000
_cell.length_c   1.000
_cell.angle_alpha   90.00
_cell.angle_beta   90.00
_cell.angle_gamma   90.00
#
_symmetry.space_group_name_H-M   'P 1'
#
loop_
_entity.id
_entity.type
_entity.pdbx_description
1 polymer ?
#
loop_
_entity_poly.entity_id
_entity_poly.type
_entity_poly.pdbx_seq_one_letter_code
_entity_poly.pdbx_strand_id
1 'polypeptide(L)'
;MTYKAVFFDIDGTLVNEEKEIPQDTIEAIAQLKESGIDVFIATGRAPYYFQHYAKPLGIDSFVSFNGSYVVYKGKVVHEHPIPEKTLELLESTALANNHPIVMQGAEAGYANYPTTRSIRSLPNRSMICVLRCPATEAATGRRRRCTKRCCIAKLTRNRCTRRPKLRSVT
;
A
#
# COMPACT_ATOMS: atom_id res chain seq x y z
N MET A 1 13.33 17.04 -32.18
CA MET A 1 12.18 16.37 -31.54
C MET A 1 12.12 16.81 -30.09
N THR A 2 10.94 17.20 -29.60
CA THR A 2 10.74 17.59 -28.20
C THR A 2 10.04 16.45 -27.47
N TYR A 3 10.70 15.85 -26.48
CA TYR A 3 10.08 14.85 -25.61
C TYR A 3 9.04 15.52 -24.71
N LYS A 4 7.93 14.84 -24.45
CA LYS A 4 6.86 15.33 -23.56
C LYS A 4 6.83 14.62 -22.21
N ALA A 5 7.35 13.40 -22.17
CA ALA A 5 7.42 12.60 -20.97
C ALA A 5 8.66 11.71 -20.98
N VAL A 6 9.18 11.41 -19.78
CA VAL A 6 10.30 10.49 -19.57
C VAL A 6 9.94 9.54 -18.43
N PHE A 7 10.25 8.26 -18.60
CA PHE A 7 10.02 7.22 -17.61
C PHE A 7 11.36 6.68 -17.12
N PHE A 8 11.52 6.58 -15.80
CA PHE A 8 12.71 6.04 -15.15
C PHE A 8 12.36 4.79 -14.37
N ASP A 9 13.17 3.74 -14.50
CA ASP A 9 13.18 2.67 -13.52
C ASP A 9 13.85 3.15 -12.22
N ILE A 10 13.74 2.37 -11.15
CA ILE A 10 14.33 2.69 -9.86
C ILE A 10 15.70 2.04 -9.74
N ASP A 11 15.74 0.71 -9.61
CA ASP A 11 16.94 -0.02 -9.23
C ASP A 11 17.95 0.00 -10.38
N GLY A 12 19.16 0.52 -10.12
CA GLY A 12 20.19 0.65 -11.14
C GLY A 12 19.91 1.74 -12.17
N THR A 13 18.89 2.59 -11.95
CA THR A 13 18.59 3.76 -12.80
C THR A 13 18.52 5.03 -11.96
N LEU A 14 17.50 5.18 -11.09
CA LEU A 14 17.40 6.33 -10.17
C LEU A 14 18.28 6.16 -8.94
N VAL A 15 18.44 4.92 -8.46
CA VAL A 15 19.27 4.61 -7.30
C VAL A 15 20.49 3.79 -7.71
N ASN A 16 21.64 4.14 -7.15
CA ASN A 16 22.88 3.38 -7.30
C ASN A 16 22.88 2.10 -6.44
N GLU A 17 23.97 1.33 -6.49
CA GLU A 17 24.13 0.09 -5.72
C GLU A 17 24.06 0.33 -4.21
N GLU A 18 24.47 1.52 -3.77
CA GLU A 18 24.40 2.00 -2.39
C GLU A 18 22.98 2.46 -1.96
N LYS A 19 22.00 2.40 -2.87
CA LYS A 19 20.60 2.82 -2.67
C LYS A 19 20.43 4.31 -2.42
N GLU A 20 21.36 5.11 -2.93
CA GLU A 20 21.37 6.56 -2.92
C GLU A 20 21.01 7.10 -4.30
N ILE A 21 20.46 8.31 -4.35
CA ILE A 21 20.18 9.01 -5.60
C ILE A 21 21.38 9.93 -5.86
N PRO A 22 22.14 9.73 -6.96
CA PRO A 22 23.26 10.60 -7.30
C PRO A 22 22.80 12.06 -7.49
N GLN A 23 23.65 13.00 -7.12
CA GLN A 23 23.35 14.43 -7.24
C GLN A 23 23.05 14.84 -8.69
N ASP A 24 23.83 14.33 -9.64
CA ASP A 24 23.65 14.58 -11.07
C ASP A 24 22.26 14.14 -11.57
N THR A 25 21.72 13.04 -11.02
CA THR A 25 20.36 12.56 -11.33
C THR A 25 19.29 13.52 -10.82
N ILE A 26 19.47 14.07 -9.62
CA ILE A 26 18.55 15.06 -9.04
C ILE A 26 18.49 16.29 -9.94
N GLU A 27 19.65 16.79 -10.37
CA GLU A 27 19.77 17.96 -11.23
C GLU A 27 19.17 17.72 -12.62
N ALA A 28 19.43 16.56 -13.21
CA ALA A 28 18.84 16.17 -14.49
C ALA A 28 17.30 16.12 -14.43
N ILE A 29 16.74 15.56 -13.35
CA ILE A 29 15.28 15.51 -13.16
C ILE A 29 14.69 16.91 -12.98
N ALA A 30 15.38 17.80 -12.27
CA ALA A 30 14.95 19.18 -12.13
C ALA A 30 14.89 19.89 -13.50
N GLN A 31 15.94 19.76 -14.32
CA GLN A 31 16.01 20.36 -15.66
C GLN A 31 14.91 19.83 -16.60
N LEU A 32 14.60 18.53 -16.53
CA LEU A 32 13.50 17.94 -17.29
C LEU A 32 12.16 18.59 -16.92
N LYS A 33 11.90 18.75 -15.62
CA LYS A 33 10.65 19.35 -15.11
C LYS A 33 10.56 20.83 -15.47
N GLU A 34 11.65 21.59 -15.37
CA GLU A 34 11.71 23.00 -15.79
C GLU A 34 11.44 23.17 -17.29
N SER A 35 11.86 22.19 -18.09
CA SER A 35 11.59 22.14 -19.53
C SER A 35 10.15 21.74 -19.87
N GLY A 36 9.28 21.54 -18.87
CA GLY A 36 7.88 21.15 -19.06
C GLY A 36 7.68 19.68 -19.44
N ILE A 37 8.69 18.83 -19.22
CA ILE A 37 8.62 17.40 -19.49
C ILE A 37 8.07 16.69 -18.25
N ASP A 38 7.02 15.90 -18.43
CA ASP A 38 6.46 15.11 -17.33
C ASP A 38 7.42 13.94 -17.00
N VAL A 39 7.81 13.82 -15.73
CA VAL A 39 8.71 12.75 -15.26
C VAL A 39 7.91 11.68 -14.54
N PHE A 40 8.14 10.43 -14.90
CA PHE A 40 7.46 9.26 -14.36
C PHE A 40 8.46 8.25 -13.80
N ILE A 41 8.06 7.54 -12.75
CA ILE A 41 8.72 6.30 -12.31
C ILE A 41 7.99 5.10 -12.92
N ALA A 42 8.70 4.11 -13.45
CA ALA A 42 8.14 2.86 -13.97
C ALA A 42 8.81 1.68 -13.28
N THR A 43 8.08 0.94 -12.44
CA THR A 43 8.66 -0.13 -11.63
C THR A 43 7.69 -1.28 -11.36
N GLY A 44 8.22 -2.46 -11.05
CA GLY A 44 7.47 -3.58 -10.51
C GLY A 44 7.11 -3.45 -9.02
N ARG A 45 7.77 -2.54 -8.31
CA ARG A 45 7.62 -2.37 -6.86
C ARG A 45 6.29 -1.70 -6.50
N ALA A 46 5.81 -1.95 -5.27
CA ALA A 46 4.67 -1.24 -4.71
C ALA A 46 5.02 0.23 -4.38
N PRO A 47 4.07 1.17 -4.41
CA PRO A 47 4.29 2.59 -4.13
C PRO A 47 5.03 2.88 -2.81
N TYR A 48 4.69 2.15 -1.74
CA TYR A 48 5.31 2.34 -0.43
C TYR A 48 6.81 1.96 -0.38
N TYR A 49 7.33 1.22 -1.37
CA TYR A 49 8.75 0.88 -1.45
C TYR A 49 9.63 1.98 -2.04
N PHE A 50 9.05 2.95 -2.76
CA PHE A 50 9.85 3.94 -3.48
C PHE A 50 9.39 5.38 -3.27
N GLN A 51 8.29 5.60 -2.54
CA GLN A 51 7.81 6.93 -2.20
C GLN A 51 8.88 7.80 -1.51
N HIS A 52 9.79 7.20 -0.72
CA HIS A 52 10.87 7.95 -0.08
C HIS A 52 11.94 8.46 -1.05
N TYR A 53 12.09 7.81 -2.21
CA TYR A 53 12.93 8.30 -3.32
C TYR A 53 12.20 9.30 -4.20
N ALA A 54 10.92 9.05 -4.49
CA ALA A 54 10.12 9.90 -5.38
C ALA A 54 9.80 11.28 -4.80
N LYS A 55 9.52 11.34 -3.48
CA LYS A 55 9.12 12.59 -2.81
C LYS A 55 10.20 13.69 -2.87
N PRO A 56 11.49 13.45 -2.55
CA PRO A 56 12.55 14.44 -2.69
C PRO A 56 12.72 14.98 -4.12
N LEU A 57 12.52 14.12 -5.12
CA LEU A 57 12.59 14.47 -6.55
C LEU A 57 11.33 15.24 -7.03
N GLY A 58 10.30 15.33 -6.18
CA GLY A 58 8.99 15.88 -6.51
C GLY A 58 8.33 15.14 -7.67
N ILE A 59 8.53 13.83 -7.77
CA ILE A 59 7.88 12.97 -8.76
C ILE A 59 6.61 12.41 -8.12
N ASP A 60 5.46 12.75 -8.69
CA ASP A 60 4.13 12.36 -8.22
C ASP A 60 3.39 11.47 -9.22
N SER A 61 4.08 11.07 -10.29
CA SER A 61 3.55 10.30 -11.40
C SER A 61 4.36 9.02 -11.55
N PHE A 62 3.68 7.87 -11.55
CA PHE A 62 4.35 6.57 -11.60
C PHE A 62 3.46 5.44 -12.11
N VAL A 63 4.11 4.44 -12.68
CA VAL A 63 3.60 3.15 -13.09
C VAL A 63 4.22 2.12 -12.14
N SER A 64 3.39 1.46 -11.34
CA SER A 64 3.81 0.49 -10.32
C SER A 64 3.15 -0.88 -10.55
N PHE A 65 3.56 -1.89 -9.78
CA PHE A 65 3.06 -3.26 -9.91
C PHE A 65 3.07 -3.76 -11.36
N ASN A 66 4.17 -3.51 -12.08
CA ASN A 66 4.35 -3.89 -13.49
C ASN A 66 3.23 -3.38 -14.40
N GLY A 67 2.67 -2.20 -14.11
CA GLY A 67 1.64 -1.57 -14.93
C GLY A 67 0.20 -1.73 -14.42
N SER A 68 -0.03 -2.60 -13.43
CA SER A 68 -1.38 -2.79 -12.88
C SER A 68 -1.85 -1.65 -11.96
N TYR A 69 -0.99 -0.67 -11.65
CA TYR A 69 -1.38 0.53 -10.91
C TYR A 69 -0.62 1.75 -11.40
N VAL A 70 -1.35 2.75 -11.91
CA VAL A 70 -0.80 3.97 -12.52
C VAL A 70 -1.37 5.20 -11.83
N VAL A 71 -0.46 6.09 -11.45
CA VAL A 71 -0.75 7.39 -10.85
C VAL A 71 -0.17 8.48 -11.73
N TYR A 72 -0.96 9.51 -12.02
CA TYR A 72 -0.52 10.72 -12.72
C TYR A 72 -0.88 11.95 -11.90
N LYS A 73 0.11 12.79 -11.62
CA LYS A 73 -0.04 14.03 -10.84
C LYS A 73 -0.77 13.80 -9.51
N GLY A 74 -0.35 12.75 -8.80
CA GLY A 74 -0.92 12.32 -7.53
C GLY A 74 -2.32 11.68 -7.61
N LYS A 75 -2.89 11.47 -8.79
CA LYS A 75 -4.21 10.85 -8.99
C LYS A 75 -4.08 9.48 -9.63
N VAL A 76 -4.78 8.49 -9.08
CA VAL A 76 -4.88 7.16 -9.71
C VAL A 76 -5.64 7.30 -11.02
N VAL A 77 -5.01 6.88 -12.13
CA VAL A 77 -5.60 6.92 -13.48
C VAL A 77 -5.88 5.54 -14.03
N HIS A 78 -5.22 4.51 -13.50
CA HIS A 78 -5.46 3.12 -13.88
C HIS A 78 -5.16 2.20 -12.71
N GLU A 79 -6.03 1.21 -12.50
CA GLU A 79 -5.81 0.10 -11.60
C GLU A 79 -6.41 -1.18 -12.17
N HIS A 80 -5.70 -2.29 -11.99
CA HIS A 80 -6.12 -3.63 -12.39
C HIS A 80 -5.87 -4.61 -11.24
N PRO A 81 -6.70 -4.56 -10.18
CA PRO A 81 -6.51 -5.43 -9.02
C PRO A 81 -6.84 -6.89 -9.38
N ILE A 82 -6.15 -7.82 -8.72
CA ILE A 82 -6.49 -9.24 -8.79
C ILE A 82 -7.86 -9.44 -8.11
N PRO A 83 -8.82 -10.14 -8.74
CA PRO A 83 -10.13 -10.39 -8.15
C PRO A 83 -10.04 -11.09 -6.79
N GLU A 84 -10.88 -10.65 -5.84
CA GLU A 84 -10.90 -11.18 -4.45
C GLU A 84 -11.04 -12.71 -4.41
N LYS A 85 -11.93 -13.27 -5.23
CA LYS A 85 -12.13 -14.73 -5.33
C LYS A 85 -10.86 -15.48 -5.77
N THR A 86 -10.08 -14.88 -6.66
CA THR A 86 -8.81 -15.46 -7.12
C THR A 86 -7.77 -15.41 -6.01
N LEU A 87 -7.71 -14.32 -5.23
CA LEU A 87 -6.83 -14.20 -4.08
C LEU A 87 -7.19 -15.21 -2.98
N GLU A 88 -8.47 -15.38 -2.67
CA GLU A 88 -8.95 -16.38 -1.70
C GLU A 88 -8.59 -17.80 -2.11
N LEU A 89 -8.78 -18.12 -3.40
CA LEU A 89 -8.38 -19.42 -3.95
C LEU A 89 -6.86 -19.62 -3.83
N LEU A 90 -6.07 -18.64 -4.29
CA LEU A 90 -4.61 -18.68 -4.23
C LEU A 90 -4.11 -18.86 -2.80
N GLU A 91 -4.64 -18.10 -1.84
CA GLU A 91 -4.29 -18.20 -0.42
C GLU A 91 -4.62 -19.59 0.13
N SER A 92 -5.83 -20.11 -0.13
CA SER A 92 -6.24 -21.42 0.36
C SER A 92 -5.39 -22.55 -0.22
N THR A 93 -5.05 -22.49 -1.51
CA THR A 93 -4.16 -23.44 -2.18
C THR A 93 -2.74 -23.34 -1.62
N ALA A 94 -2.23 -22.12 -1.42
CA ALA A 94 -0.89 -21.92 -0.86
C ALA A 94 -0.79 -22.47 0.56
N LEU A 95 -1.78 -22.22 1.43
CA LEU A 95 -1.83 -22.78 2.78
C LEU A 95 -1.90 -24.31 2.79
N ALA A 96 -2.71 -24.90 1.92
CA ALA A 96 -2.82 -26.37 1.82
C ALA A 96 -1.50 -27.05 1.40
N ASN A 97 -0.64 -26.31 0.67
CA ASN A 97 0.66 -26.79 0.21
C ASN A 97 1.84 -26.27 1.05
N ASN A 98 1.57 -25.63 2.21
CA ASN A 98 2.59 -25.01 3.05
C ASN A 98 3.48 -23.98 2.31
N HIS A 99 2.92 -23.25 1.36
CA HIS A 99 3.60 -22.18 0.64
C HIS A 99 3.29 -20.82 1.28
N PRO A 100 4.32 -20.11 1.81
CA PRO A 100 4.13 -18.74 2.27
C PRO A 100 4.00 -17.81 1.05
N ILE A 101 3.01 -16.93 1.09
CA ILE A 101 2.78 -15.90 0.07
C ILE A 101 2.63 -14.53 0.71
N VAL A 102 3.00 -13.49 -0.04
CA VAL A 102 2.79 -12.08 0.31
C VAL A 102 1.95 -11.45 -0.79
N MET A 103 0.77 -10.97 -0.43
CA MET A 103 -0.10 -10.16 -1.26
C MET A 103 0.27 -8.69 -1.07
N GLN A 104 0.47 -7.96 -2.16
CA GLN A 104 0.87 -6.55 -2.08
C GLN A 104 -0.28 -5.65 -2.52
N GLY A 105 -0.60 -4.65 -1.69
CA GLY A 105 -1.48 -3.54 -2.04
C GLY A 105 -0.71 -2.22 -2.10
N ALA A 106 -1.32 -1.15 -2.60
CA ALA A 106 -0.64 0.14 -2.80
C ALA A 106 -0.06 0.75 -1.51
N GLU A 107 -0.65 0.43 -0.35
CA GLU A 107 -0.24 0.96 0.96
C GLU A 107 0.55 -0.03 1.81
N ALA A 108 0.35 -1.34 1.63
CA ALA A 108 0.93 -2.36 2.49
C ALA A 108 0.95 -3.75 1.84
N GLY A 109 1.89 -4.58 2.30
CA GLY A 109 1.90 -6.01 2.04
C GLY A 109 1.25 -6.82 3.17
N TYR A 110 0.62 -7.93 2.79
CA TYR A 110 -0.09 -8.87 3.66
C TYR A 110 0.45 -10.28 3.45
N ALA A 111 0.79 -10.99 4.52
CA ALA A 111 1.24 -12.38 4.44
C ALA A 111 0.20 -13.35 5.01
N ASN A 112 0.12 -14.53 4.39
CA ASN A 112 -0.67 -15.67 4.88
C ASN A 112 0.04 -16.46 6.00
N TYR A 113 1.25 -16.03 6.39
CA TYR A 113 2.05 -16.63 7.46
C TYR A 113 2.46 -15.55 8.47
N PRO A 114 2.69 -15.87 9.75
CA PRO A 114 3.25 -14.91 10.70
C PRO A 114 4.60 -14.37 10.21
N THR A 115 4.64 -13.08 9.89
CA THR A 115 5.82 -12.35 9.43
C THR A 115 6.30 -11.30 10.43
N THR A 116 7.55 -10.89 10.30
CA THR A 116 8.16 -9.79 11.06
C THR A 116 7.74 -8.40 10.51
N ARG A 117 7.96 -7.38 11.37
CA ARG A 117 7.56 -5.95 11.39
C ARG A 117 7.03 -5.20 10.15
N SER A 118 7.44 -5.52 8.92
CA SER A 118 7.11 -4.73 7.72
C SER A 118 5.91 -5.27 6.92
N ILE A 119 5.58 -6.55 7.09
CA ILE A 119 4.45 -7.20 6.42
C ILE A 119 3.42 -7.55 7.47
N ARG A 120 2.16 -7.12 7.24
CA ARG A 120 1.07 -7.42 8.18
C ARG A 120 0.71 -8.89 8.02
N SER A 121 0.78 -9.65 9.11
CA SER A 121 0.14 -10.97 9.12
C SER A 121 -1.37 -10.78 9.02
N LEU A 122 -2.04 -11.56 8.18
CA LEU A 122 -3.51 -11.60 8.16
C LEU A 122 -3.97 -12.30 9.43
N PRO A 123 -4.58 -11.61 10.43
CA PRO A 123 -4.89 -12.22 11.71
C PRO A 123 -6.26 -12.91 11.71
N ASN A 124 -7.07 -12.76 10.65
CA ASN A 124 -8.31 -13.49 10.42
C ASN A 124 -9.00 -13.06 9.11
N ARG A 125 -9.97 -13.87 8.63
CA ARG A 125 -10.85 -13.60 7.46
C ARG A 125 -11.55 -12.23 7.48
N SER A 126 -11.68 -11.59 8.64
CA SER A 126 -12.25 -10.24 8.79
C SER A 126 -11.33 -9.10 8.30
N MET A 127 -10.05 -9.35 8.05
CA MET A 127 -9.11 -8.33 7.54
C MET A 127 -9.19 -8.15 6.01
N ILE A 128 -9.77 -9.12 5.29
CA ILE A 128 -10.23 -8.97 3.90
C ILE A 128 -11.17 -7.74 3.79
N CYS A 129 -11.94 -7.45 4.84
CA CYS A 129 -12.83 -6.30 4.89
C CYS A 129 -12.10 -4.94 5.06
N VAL A 130 -10.84 -4.90 5.51
CA VAL A 130 -10.07 -3.65 5.61
C VAL A 130 -9.52 -3.24 4.23
N LEU A 131 -9.25 -4.21 3.36
CA LEU A 131 -8.99 -3.98 1.93
C LEU A 131 -10.23 -3.46 1.17
N ARG A 132 -11.41 -3.44 1.81
CA ARG A 132 -12.68 -2.95 1.22
C ARG A 132 -13.02 -1.49 1.57
N CYS A 133 -12.11 -0.71 2.13
CA CYS A 133 -12.40 0.69 2.44
C CYS A 133 -12.10 1.59 1.23
N PRO A 134 -13.10 2.15 0.51
CA PRO A 134 -12.84 3.12 -0.54
C PRO A 134 -12.20 4.39 0.05
N ALA A 135 -11.18 4.90 -0.63
CA ALA A 135 -10.33 6.02 -0.19
C ALA A 135 -11.09 7.31 0.20
N THR A 136 -12.34 7.46 -0.21
CA THR A 136 -13.19 8.62 0.07
C THR A 136 -13.68 8.73 1.52
N GLU A 137 -13.71 7.65 2.29
CA GLU A 137 -14.19 7.70 3.69
C GLU A 137 -13.11 8.10 4.71
N ALA A 138 -11.83 8.00 4.35
CA ALA A 138 -10.72 8.32 5.24
C ALA A 138 -10.52 9.84 5.46
N ALA A 139 -10.99 10.68 4.53
CA ALA A 139 -10.68 12.12 4.52
C ALA A 139 -11.54 12.99 5.45
N THR A 140 -12.68 12.50 5.96
CA THR A 140 -13.66 13.38 6.64
C THR A 140 -13.62 13.35 8.17
N GLY A 141 -12.75 12.56 8.80
CA GLY A 141 -12.54 12.59 10.26
C GLY A 141 -13.78 12.33 11.13
N ARG A 142 -14.94 11.99 10.54
CA ARG A 142 -16.18 11.72 11.24
C ARG A 142 -16.34 10.22 11.40
N ARG A 143 -16.04 9.71 12.60
CA ARG A 143 -16.48 8.39 13.06
C ARG A 143 -18.02 8.36 13.11
N ARG A 144 -18.68 8.19 11.97
CA ARG A 144 -20.09 7.79 11.94
C ARG A 144 -20.16 6.28 11.88
N ARG A 145 -21.03 5.76 12.74
CA ARG A 145 -21.25 4.35 13.05
C ARG A 145 -21.41 3.54 11.76
N CYS A 146 -20.45 2.66 11.50
CA CYS A 146 -20.66 1.53 10.61
C CYS A 146 -21.69 0.61 11.29
N THR A 147 -22.95 0.73 10.86
CA THR A 147 -24.08 0.05 11.47
C THR A 147 -24.08 -1.43 11.12
N LYS A 148 -23.80 -2.24 12.13
CA LYS A 148 -24.37 -3.57 12.41
C LYS A 148 -24.19 -4.65 11.32
N ARG A 149 -23.02 -5.32 11.37
CA ARG A 149 -22.88 -6.80 11.37
C ARG A 149 -21.42 -7.30 11.50
N CYS A 150 -20.43 -6.41 11.65
CA CYS A 150 -19.08 -6.79 12.10
C CYS A 150 -19.05 -6.95 13.63
N CYS A 151 -19.58 -8.07 14.13
CA CYS A 151 -19.27 -8.50 15.49
C CYS A 151 -17.79 -8.90 15.55
N ILE A 152 -16.99 -8.04 16.20
CA ILE A 152 -15.65 -8.39 16.69
C ILE A 152 -15.85 -9.46 17.78
N ALA A 153 -15.71 -10.73 17.42
CA ALA A 153 -15.56 -11.78 18.41
C ALA A 153 -14.07 -11.87 18.79
N LYS A 154 -13.69 -11.23 19.91
CA LYS A 154 -12.47 -11.60 20.63
C LYS A 154 -12.66 -13.02 21.17
N LEU A 155 -11.75 -13.90 20.82
CA LEU A 155 -11.61 -15.25 21.38
C LEU A 155 -11.51 -15.21 22.91
N THR A 156 -12.09 -16.25 23.52
CA THR A 156 -11.96 -16.78 24.90
C THR A 156 -13.19 -16.63 25.81
N ARG A 157 -13.39 -17.68 26.60
CA ARG A 157 -14.65 -18.22 27.15
C ARG A 157 -15.39 -17.30 28.15
N ASN A 158 -16.71 -17.43 28.11
CA ASN A 158 -17.70 -17.30 29.19
C ASN A 158 -17.98 -15.93 29.86
N ARG A 159 -19.26 -15.53 29.69
CA ARG A 159 -20.11 -14.68 30.57
C ARG A 159 -19.66 -13.23 30.79
N CYS A 160 -20.41 -12.36 30.13
CA CYS A 160 -20.51 -10.94 30.44
C CYS A 160 -21.21 -10.75 31.80
N THR A 161 -20.46 -10.44 32.86
CA THR A 161 -21.02 -9.87 34.10
C THR A 161 -20.57 -8.42 34.24
N ARG A 162 -21.52 -7.54 34.58
CA ARG A 162 -21.34 -6.10 34.75
C ARG A 162 -20.33 -5.82 35.88
N ARG A 163 -19.24 -5.10 35.60
CA ARG A 163 -18.40 -4.49 36.66
C ARG A 163 -19.13 -3.27 37.27
N PRO A 164 -19.18 -3.11 38.61
CA PRO A 164 -19.73 -1.92 39.24
C PRO A 164 -18.75 -0.74 39.16
N LYS A 165 -19.30 0.47 39.14
CA LYS A 165 -18.59 1.76 39.06
C LYS A 165 -17.60 1.90 40.23
N LEU A 166 -16.33 2.19 39.94
CA LEU A 166 -15.39 2.72 40.94
C LEU A 166 -15.92 4.09 41.43
N ARG A 167 -16.20 4.20 42.72
CA ARG A 167 -16.30 5.48 43.41
C ARG A 167 -14.89 5.97 43.75
N SER A 168 -14.65 7.25 43.51
CA SER A 168 -13.56 8.02 44.09
C SER A 168 -13.68 8.06 45.61
N VAL A 169 -12.60 7.78 46.31
CA VAL A 169 -12.41 8.24 47.70
C VAL A 169 -10.95 8.69 47.83
N THR A 170 -10.83 9.86 48.46
CA THR A 170 -9.67 10.60 48.97
C THR A 170 -8.49 9.77 49.44
#